data_AF-A0AAW9RXU9-F1
#
_entry.id   AF-A0AAW9RXU9-F1
#
_cell.length_a   1.000
_cell.length_b   1.000
_cell.length_c   1.000
_cell.angle_alpha   90.00
_cell.angle_beta   90.00
_cell.angle_gamma   90.00
#
_symmetry.space_group_name_H-M   'P 1'
#
loop_
_entity.id
_entity.type
_entity.pdbx_description
1 polymer ?
#
loop_
_entity_poly.entity_id
_entity_poly.type
_entity_poly.pdbx_seq_one_letter_code
_entity_poly.pdbx_strand_id
1 'polypeptide(L)'
;MCRLVAYSGEPIYLETQLSDPPRSLIRQSREARESHWTVNGDGCGVGWYGNREAPGLYRSVRPAWGDSNLLSICHQLRSPMFAGHIRAATAGEVATANCHPFAVGRRLFMHNGYIGGYTRIRRAIEMMIPADLYRYRKGASDSEAIFLIAMGRGMETDPIAAMAQTLSDIVALNADLDHNEPLELAAVHTDGESLWAFRWARHHIAPTLYHRAFGSGVVIASEPYDDQHSEWHAVPEDSVIVVRPDRSMEISPFLPRQRPARTASR
;
A
#
# COMPACT_ATOMS: atom_id res chain seq x y z
N MET A 1 -3.55 -4.04 -12.24
CA MET A 1 -3.23 -3.21 -11.06
C MET A 1 -2.60 -4.10 -10.01
N CYS A 2 -1.68 -3.56 -9.22
CA CYS A 2 -0.94 -4.32 -8.20
C CYS A 2 -1.87 -5.05 -7.23
N ARG A 3 -1.37 -6.08 -6.53
CA ARG A 3 -2.09 -6.79 -5.46
C ARG A 3 -1.30 -6.69 -4.16
N LEU A 4 -2.00 -6.59 -3.03
CA LEU A 4 -1.39 -6.54 -1.71
C LEU A 4 -2.11 -7.44 -0.71
N VAL A 5 -1.37 -7.91 0.28
CA VAL A 5 -1.87 -8.59 1.49
C VAL A 5 -1.11 -8.06 2.70
N ALA A 6 -1.79 -7.76 3.79
CA ALA A 6 -1.17 -7.41 5.06
C ALA A 6 -1.86 -8.12 6.22
N TYR A 7 -1.08 -8.57 7.19
CA TYR A 7 -1.54 -9.31 8.36
C TYR A 7 -1.13 -8.60 9.65
N SER A 8 -1.99 -8.64 10.65
CA SER A 8 -1.76 -8.15 12.01
C SER A 8 -2.41 -9.12 13.00
N GLY A 9 -1.63 -9.83 13.82
CA GLY A 9 -2.16 -10.86 14.72
C GLY A 9 -1.09 -11.63 15.50
N GLU A 10 -1.39 -12.86 15.84
CA GLU A 10 -0.42 -13.80 16.44
C GLU A 10 0.64 -14.23 15.42
N PRO A 11 1.89 -14.52 15.83
CA PRO A 11 2.92 -14.93 14.88
C PRO A 11 2.57 -16.21 14.10
N ILE A 12 2.26 -16.05 12.81
CA ILE A 12 2.05 -17.14 11.84
C ILE A 12 3.17 -17.15 10.81
N TYR A 13 3.32 -18.27 10.08
CA TYR A 13 4.20 -18.30 8.93
C TYR A 13 3.66 -17.38 7.83
N LEU A 14 4.56 -16.71 7.13
CA LEU A 14 4.19 -15.80 6.04
C LEU A 14 3.45 -16.55 4.92
N GLU A 15 3.83 -17.79 4.63
CA GLU A 15 3.19 -18.64 3.62
C GLU A 15 1.69 -18.82 3.81
N THR A 16 1.22 -18.84 5.07
CA THR A 16 -0.20 -19.02 5.42
C THR A 16 -1.11 -17.97 4.79
N GLN A 17 -0.60 -16.76 4.53
CA GLN A 17 -1.37 -15.71 3.85
C GLN A 17 -0.84 -15.38 2.45
N LEU A 18 0.44 -15.64 2.17
CA LEU A 18 1.10 -15.17 0.95
C LEU A 18 1.19 -16.22 -0.16
N SER A 19 1.33 -17.52 0.17
CA SER A 19 1.60 -18.58 -0.83
C SER A 19 0.65 -19.77 -0.77
N ASP A 20 0.26 -20.20 0.43
CA ASP A 20 -0.53 -21.43 0.64
C ASP A 20 -1.98 -21.33 0.15
N PRO A 21 -2.70 -20.21 0.32
CA PRO A 21 -4.09 -20.13 -0.11
C PRO A 21 -4.27 -20.47 -1.60
N PRO A 22 -5.40 -21.09 -1.98
CA PRO A 22 -5.61 -21.58 -3.34
C PRO A 22 -5.59 -20.47 -4.39
N ARG A 23 -5.87 -19.22 -3.99
CA ARG A 23 -5.74 -18.00 -4.81
C ARG A 23 -4.83 -16.97 -4.13
N SER A 24 -3.78 -17.46 -3.46
CA SER A 24 -2.81 -16.66 -2.71
C SER A 24 -2.26 -15.50 -3.49
N LEU A 25 -1.68 -14.52 -2.78
CA LEU A 25 -1.02 -13.38 -3.40
C LEU A 25 -0.07 -13.85 -4.51
N ILE A 26 0.79 -14.84 -4.23
CA ILE A 26 1.70 -15.40 -5.25
C ILE A 26 0.94 -15.98 -6.46
N ARG A 27 -0.20 -16.63 -6.31
CA ARG A 27 -1.01 -17.07 -7.47
C ARG A 27 -1.64 -15.89 -8.23
N GLN A 28 -2.05 -14.82 -7.54
CA GLN A 28 -2.56 -13.60 -8.16
C GLN A 28 -1.51 -12.87 -9.03
N SER A 29 -0.21 -13.15 -8.85
CA SER A 29 0.79 -12.68 -9.82
C SER A 29 0.58 -13.25 -11.23
N ARG A 30 -0.08 -14.42 -11.37
CA ARG A 30 -0.40 -15.05 -12.68
C ARG A 30 -1.85 -14.91 -13.10
N GLU A 31 -2.77 -14.83 -12.14
CA GLU A 31 -4.22 -14.96 -12.38
C GLU A 31 -5.04 -14.02 -11.47
N ALA A 32 -4.73 -12.72 -11.45
CA ALA A 32 -5.54 -11.75 -10.70
C ALA A 32 -6.92 -11.58 -11.33
N ARG A 33 -7.98 -11.63 -10.50
CA ARG A 33 -9.38 -11.61 -10.97
C ARG A 33 -10.04 -10.24 -10.84
N GLU A 34 -9.62 -9.43 -9.87
CA GLU A 34 -10.17 -8.09 -9.64
C GLU A 34 -9.12 -7.01 -9.95
N SER A 35 -8.37 -7.23 -11.03
CA SER A 35 -7.30 -6.36 -11.51
C SER A 35 -7.50 -6.05 -12.98
N HIS A 36 -7.17 -4.82 -13.39
CA HIS A 36 -7.08 -4.45 -14.81
C HIS A 36 -6.09 -5.32 -15.63
N TRP A 37 -5.16 -6.03 -14.96
CA TRP A 37 -4.16 -6.90 -15.57
C TRP A 37 -4.27 -8.31 -14.99
N THR A 38 -4.39 -9.32 -15.84
CA THR A 38 -4.45 -10.75 -15.44
C THR A 38 -3.13 -11.24 -14.85
N VAL A 39 -1.99 -10.73 -15.36
CA VAL A 39 -0.64 -11.08 -14.92
C VAL A 39 0.03 -9.85 -14.29
N ASN A 40 0.56 -10.00 -13.08
CA ASN A 40 1.34 -8.99 -12.38
C ASN A 40 2.78 -9.53 -12.18
N GLY A 41 3.64 -9.30 -13.18
CA GLY A 41 4.99 -9.89 -13.25
C GLY A 41 6.14 -8.92 -12.99
N ASP A 42 5.86 -7.65 -12.69
CA ASP A 42 6.84 -6.55 -12.70
C ASP A 42 7.55 -6.34 -11.35
N GLY A 43 7.48 -7.36 -10.50
CA GLY A 43 8.17 -7.44 -9.23
C GLY A 43 7.28 -7.85 -8.07
N CYS A 44 7.93 -8.18 -6.96
CA CYS A 44 7.31 -8.61 -5.73
C CYS A 44 8.11 -8.12 -4.53
N GLY A 45 7.48 -8.15 -3.36
CA GLY A 45 8.19 -7.92 -2.12
C GLY A 45 7.37 -8.30 -0.90
N VAL A 46 8.09 -8.49 0.20
CA VAL A 46 7.53 -8.73 1.52
C VAL A 46 8.31 -7.95 2.57
N GLY A 47 7.59 -7.32 3.48
CA GLY A 47 8.11 -6.72 4.69
C GLY A 47 7.52 -7.41 5.91
N TRP A 48 8.30 -7.63 6.95
CA TRP A 48 7.84 -8.30 8.18
C TRP A 48 8.51 -7.72 9.41
N TYR A 49 7.80 -7.74 10.54
CA TYR A 49 8.36 -7.41 11.85
C TYR A 49 8.81 -8.70 12.57
N GLY A 50 9.86 -8.59 13.36
CA GLY A 50 10.40 -9.70 14.15
C GLY A 50 10.99 -9.16 15.43
N ASN A 51 12.14 -9.66 15.84
CA ASN A 51 12.79 -9.23 17.10
C ASN A 51 13.48 -7.86 17.01
N ARG A 52 13.54 -7.26 15.80
CA ARG A 52 14.12 -5.92 15.59
C ARG A 52 12.99 -4.91 15.41
N GLU A 53 13.26 -3.69 15.81
CA GLU A 53 12.34 -2.57 15.65
C GLU A 53 12.11 -2.22 14.17
N ALA A 54 13.18 -2.23 13.37
CA ALA A 54 13.06 -2.05 11.93
C ALA A 54 12.56 -3.36 11.26
N PRO A 55 11.64 -3.26 10.28
CA PRO A 55 11.14 -4.42 9.56
C PRO A 55 12.25 -5.05 8.70
N GLY A 56 12.20 -6.38 8.58
CA GLY A 56 12.90 -7.07 7.50
C GLY A 56 12.22 -6.76 6.16
N LEU A 57 13.00 -6.71 5.08
CA LEU A 57 12.49 -6.38 3.75
C LEU A 57 13.16 -7.25 2.68
N TYR A 58 12.34 -7.90 1.86
CA TYR A 58 12.75 -8.55 0.62
C TYR A 58 11.99 -7.94 -0.54
N ARG A 59 12.69 -7.57 -1.61
CA ARG A 59 12.12 -7.03 -2.84
C ARG A 59 12.86 -7.57 -4.05
N SER A 60 12.12 -7.83 -5.12
CA SER A 60 12.65 -8.41 -6.34
C SER A 60 11.89 -7.89 -7.54
N VAL A 61 12.57 -7.71 -8.67
CA VAL A 61 11.93 -7.46 -9.97
C VAL A 61 11.44 -8.74 -10.63
N ARG A 62 11.74 -9.91 -10.05
CA ARG A 62 11.26 -11.18 -10.56
C ARG A 62 9.76 -11.34 -10.26
N PRO A 63 9.04 -12.05 -11.11
CA PRO A 63 7.67 -12.41 -10.81
C PRO A 63 7.60 -13.30 -9.55
N ALA A 64 6.58 -13.09 -8.71
CA ALA A 64 6.46 -13.79 -7.43
C ALA A 64 6.38 -15.32 -7.59
N TRP A 65 5.71 -15.82 -8.63
CA TRP A 65 5.56 -17.26 -8.90
C TRP A 65 6.88 -17.99 -9.21
N GLY A 66 7.91 -17.25 -9.63
CA GLY A 66 9.21 -17.80 -10.04
C GLY A 66 10.34 -17.46 -9.07
N ASP A 67 10.07 -16.74 -7.98
CA ASP A 67 11.10 -16.32 -7.03
C ASP A 67 11.24 -17.34 -5.89
N SER A 68 12.18 -18.27 -6.03
CA SER A 68 12.46 -19.31 -5.03
C SER A 68 12.92 -18.75 -3.69
N ASN A 69 13.58 -17.59 -3.68
CA ASN A 69 14.00 -16.95 -2.44
C ASN A 69 12.80 -16.38 -1.70
N LEU A 70 11.86 -15.73 -2.40
CA LEU A 70 10.62 -15.26 -1.79
C LEU A 70 9.85 -16.42 -1.16
N LEU A 71 9.69 -17.53 -1.89
CA LEU A 71 9.00 -18.72 -1.38
C LEU A 71 9.70 -19.30 -0.14
N SER A 72 11.04 -19.41 -0.18
CA SER A 72 11.82 -19.89 0.96
C SER A 72 11.67 -18.98 2.20
N ILE A 73 11.66 -17.65 1.99
CA ILE A 73 11.44 -16.66 3.05
C ILE A 73 10.02 -16.83 3.63
N CYS A 74 8.99 -16.92 2.78
CA CYS A 74 7.61 -17.10 3.23
C CYS A 74 7.42 -18.39 4.06
N HIS A 75 8.09 -19.47 3.66
CA HIS A 75 8.02 -20.77 4.33
C HIS A 75 8.73 -20.78 5.70
N GLN A 76 9.83 -20.04 5.84
CA GLN A 76 10.67 -20.11 7.06
C GLN A 76 10.32 -19.06 8.11
N LEU A 77 9.81 -17.90 7.71
CA LEU A 77 9.61 -16.79 8.63
C LEU A 77 8.23 -16.81 9.27
N ARG A 78 8.21 -16.58 10.58
CA ARG A 78 7.00 -16.28 11.35
C ARG A 78 7.00 -14.82 11.77
N SER A 79 5.84 -14.17 11.67
CA SER A 79 5.70 -12.78 12.07
C SER A 79 4.28 -12.47 12.58
N PRO A 80 4.14 -11.67 13.65
CA PRO A 80 2.83 -11.13 14.06
C PRO A 80 2.30 -10.06 13.09
N MET A 81 3.17 -9.50 12.24
CA MET A 81 2.81 -8.42 11.33
C MET A 81 3.69 -8.41 10.08
N PHE A 82 3.07 -8.50 8.92
CA PHE A 82 3.78 -8.52 7.65
C PHE A 82 2.89 -8.01 6.51
N ALA A 83 3.55 -7.65 5.42
CA ALA A 83 2.97 -6.94 4.29
C ALA A 83 3.62 -7.46 3.00
N GLY A 84 2.84 -8.12 2.15
CA GLY A 84 3.25 -8.63 0.84
C GLY A 84 2.63 -7.81 -0.28
N HIS A 85 3.40 -7.59 -1.35
CA HIS A 85 2.95 -6.85 -2.54
C HIS A 85 3.45 -7.50 -3.83
N ILE A 86 2.62 -7.47 -4.85
CA ILE A 86 2.99 -7.80 -6.22
C ILE A 86 2.73 -6.60 -7.10
N ARG A 87 3.76 -6.23 -7.85
CA ARG A 87 3.75 -5.09 -8.74
C ARG A 87 3.27 -5.49 -10.13
N ALA A 88 2.30 -4.73 -10.64
CA ALA A 88 2.09 -4.53 -12.07
C ALA A 88 2.43 -3.08 -12.39
N ALA A 89 3.50 -2.85 -13.11
CA ALA A 89 4.02 -1.53 -13.39
C ALA A 89 3.09 -0.80 -14.36
N THR A 90 2.30 0.15 -13.85
CA THR A 90 1.53 1.10 -14.67
C THR A 90 2.39 2.31 -15.09
N ALA A 91 3.41 2.64 -14.29
CA ALA A 91 4.37 3.69 -14.56
C ALA A 91 5.75 3.40 -13.94
N GLY A 92 6.79 3.96 -14.55
CA GLY A 92 8.18 3.85 -14.12
C GLY A 92 8.85 2.51 -14.49
N GLU A 93 10.18 2.51 -14.48
CA GLU A 93 10.97 1.33 -14.85
C GLU A 93 10.76 0.15 -13.90
N VAL A 94 11.01 -1.06 -14.42
CA VAL A 94 11.09 -2.29 -13.63
C VAL A 94 12.41 -2.27 -12.86
N ALA A 95 12.35 -1.84 -11.60
CA ALA A 95 13.49 -1.72 -10.72
C ALA A 95 13.10 -2.09 -9.29
N THR A 96 13.99 -2.77 -8.56
CA THR A 96 13.75 -3.18 -7.16
C THR A 96 13.39 -1.99 -6.27
N ALA A 97 13.95 -0.82 -6.55
CA ALA A 97 13.66 0.42 -5.83
C ALA A 97 12.21 0.92 -6.01
N ASN A 98 11.50 0.45 -7.05
CA ASN A 98 10.09 0.76 -7.29
C ASN A 98 9.13 -0.33 -6.77
N CYS A 99 9.67 -1.43 -6.22
CA CYS A 99 8.87 -2.50 -5.64
C CYS A 99 8.52 -2.16 -4.18
N HIS A 100 7.28 -2.45 -3.82
CA HIS A 100 6.79 -2.37 -2.44
C HIS A 100 7.21 -3.63 -1.66
N PRO A 101 7.14 -3.61 -0.32
CA PRO A 101 6.90 -2.43 0.54
C PRO A 101 8.06 -1.42 0.56
N PHE A 102 7.75 -0.16 0.85
CA PHE A 102 8.74 0.87 1.22
C PHE A 102 8.92 0.90 2.74
N ALA A 103 10.11 1.28 3.19
CA ALA A 103 10.43 1.31 4.62
C ALA A 103 11.23 2.56 5.00
N VAL A 104 10.84 3.22 6.10
CA VAL A 104 11.60 4.29 6.78
C VAL A 104 11.54 4.05 8.29
N GLY A 105 12.68 3.78 8.92
CA GLY A 105 12.71 3.39 10.33
C GLY A 105 11.87 2.14 10.57
N ARG A 106 10.92 2.22 11.50
CA ARG A 106 9.96 1.13 11.78
C ARG A 106 8.72 1.15 10.90
N ARG A 107 8.59 2.08 9.96
CA ARG A 107 7.38 2.27 9.15
C ARG A 107 7.47 1.48 7.85
N LEU A 108 6.45 0.68 7.54
CA LEU A 108 6.24 0.06 6.23
C LEU A 108 5.07 0.72 5.50
N PHE A 109 5.16 0.75 4.17
CA PHE A 109 4.09 1.26 3.31
C PHE A 109 3.98 0.49 2.00
N MET A 110 2.75 0.18 1.60
CA MET A 110 2.40 -0.41 0.30
C MET A 110 1.26 0.38 -0.33
N HIS A 111 1.29 0.52 -1.64
CA HIS A 111 0.27 1.22 -2.40
C HIS A 111 -0.09 0.44 -3.68
N ASN A 112 -1.39 0.32 -3.92
CA ASN A 112 -1.99 -0.10 -5.17
C ASN A 112 -2.89 1.04 -5.67
N GLY A 113 -2.62 1.54 -6.86
CA GLY A 113 -3.22 2.76 -7.38
C GLY A 113 -2.17 3.53 -8.19
N TYR A 114 -2.50 4.75 -8.58
CA TYR A 114 -1.58 5.64 -9.30
C TYR A 114 -2.03 7.10 -9.23
N ILE A 115 -1.11 8.00 -9.51
CA ILE A 115 -1.38 9.42 -9.74
C ILE A 115 -1.50 9.68 -11.25
N GLY A 116 -2.68 10.10 -11.71
CA GLY A 116 -2.92 10.55 -13.08
C GLY A 116 -1.98 11.70 -13.46
N GLY A 117 -1.40 11.65 -14.66
CA GLY A 117 -0.45 12.65 -15.12
C GLY A 117 0.87 12.74 -14.34
N TYR A 118 1.23 11.73 -13.54
CA TYR A 118 2.38 11.77 -12.61
C TYR A 118 3.67 12.32 -13.24
N THR A 119 4.01 11.92 -14.47
CA THR A 119 5.24 12.37 -15.15
C THR A 119 5.32 13.89 -15.33
N ARG A 120 4.19 14.59 -15.46
CA ARG A 120 4.12 16.06 -15.61
C ARG A 120 4.29 16.79 -14.29
N ILE A 121 3.76 16.23 -13.19
CA ILE A 121 3.82 16.82 -11.84
C ILE A 121 4.93 16.24 -10.96
N ARG A 122 5.65 15.23 -11.43
CA ARG A 122 6.61 14.48 -10.61
C ARG A 122 7.59 15.39 -9.90
N ARG A 123 8.14 16.39 -10.61
CA ARG A 123 9.04 17.38 -10.01
C ARG A 123 8.38 18.15 -8.86
N ALA A 124 7.14 18.60 -9.06
CA ALA A 124 6.40 19.32 -8.03
C ALA A 124 6.10 18.44 -6.81
N ILE A 125 5.73 17.18 -7.05
CA ILE A 125 5.51 16.20 -5.99
C ILE A 125 6.80 15.92 -5.22
N GLU A 126 7.92 15.66 -5.90
CA GLU A 126 9.19 15.36 -5.24
C GLU A 126 9.71 16.54 -4.41
N MET A 127 9.42 17.79 -4.80
CA MET A 127 9.75 18.97 -3.98
C MET A 127 8.94 19.06 -2.67
N MET A 128 7.84 18.31 -2.52
CA MET A 128 7.11 18.22 -1.26
C MET A 128 7.76 17.27 -0.25
N ILE A 129 8.69 16.42 -0.68
CA ILE A 129 9.42 15.51 0.21
C ILE A 129 10.41 16.34 1.05
N PRO A 130 10.36 16.26 2.39
CA PRO A 130 11.32 16.97 3.24
C PRO A 130 12.77 16.56 2.96
N ALA A 131 13.71 17.50 3.12
CA ALA A 131 15.11 17.31 2.77
C ALA A 131 15.77 16.14 3.54
N ASP A 132 15.44 15.97 4.81
CA ASP A 132 15.93 14.89 5.68
C ASP A 132 15.36 13.51 5.29
N LEU A 133 14.17 13.48 4.67
CA LEU A 133 13.55 12.28 4.14
C LEU A 133 13.93 11.97 2.69
N TYR A 134 14.42 12.97 1.93
CA TYR A 134 14.77 12.79 0.52
C TYR A 134 15.85 11.72 0.30
N ARG A 135 16.73 11.48 1.29
CA ARG A 135 17.72 10.39 1.25
C ARG A 135 17.10 8.99 1.10
N TYR A 136 15.84 8.81 1.50
CA TYR A 136 15.10 7.56 1.37
C TYR A 136 14.42 7.40 0.00
N ARG A 137 14.33 8.45 -0.82
CA ARG A 137 13.84 8.37 -2.20
C ARG A 137 14.85 7.60 -3.04
N LYS A 138 14.58 6.33 -3.32
CA LYS A 138 15.46 5.46 -4.12
C LYS A 138 14.88 5.15 -5.50
N GLY A 139 13.57 5.09 -5.59
CA GLY A 139 12.83 4.84 -6.80
C GLY A 139 12.37 6.12 -7.50
N ALA A 140 11.53 5.90 -8.50
CA ALA A 140 10.84 6.91 -9.29
C ALA A 140 9.32 6.77 -9.19
N SER A 141 8.79 5.86 -8.37
CA SER A 141 7.36 5.62 -8.25
C SER A 141 6.64 6.76 -7.54
N ASP A 142 5.38 6.98 -7.90
CA ASP A 142 4.46 7.82 -7.15
C ASP A 142 4.22 7.31 -5.73
N SER A 143 4.10 5.99 -5.56
CA SER A 143 3.90 5.34 -4.26
C SER A 143 4.95 5.71 -3.21
N GLU A 144 6.24 5.70 -3.57
CA GLU A 144 7.31 6.06 -2.63
C GLU A 144 7.29 7.56 -2.35
N ALA A 145 6.93 8.40 -3.32
CA ALA A 145 6.76 9.83 -3.08
C ALA A 145 5.60 10.11 -2.12
N ILE A 146 4.43 9.45 -2.31
CA ILE A 146 3.28 9.53 -1.38
C ILE A 146 3.74 9.17 0.04
N PHE A 147 4.46 8.06 0.19
CA PHE A 147 4.94 7.62 1.50
C PHE A 147 5.85 8.64 2.18
N LEU A 148 6.86 9.13 1.46
CA LEU A 148 7.85 10.06 2.04
C LEU A 148 7.25 11.43 2.36
N ILE A 149 6.31 11.90 1.55
CA ILE A 149 5.56 13.14 1.87
C ILE A 149 4.73 12.90 3.14
N ALA A 150 3.99 11.80 3.22
CA ALA A 150 3.17 11.50 4.39
C ALA A 150 4.00 11.34 5.67
N MET A 151 5.18 10.71 5.60
CA MET A 151 6.18 10.71 6.68
C MET A 151 6.52 12.14 7.12
N GLY A 152 6.77 13.04 6.17
CA GLY A 152 7.00 14.46 6.40
C GLY A 152 5.80 15.25 6.95
N ARG A 153 4.58 14.73 6.80
CA ARG A 153 3.33 15.30 7.34
C ARG A 153 2.93 14.72 8.69
N GLY A 154 3.83 13.98 9.35
CA GLY A 154 3.59 13.46 10.70
C GLY A 154 2.86 12.12 10.71
N MET A 155 3.04 11.29 9.67
CA MET A 155 2.52 9.90 9.65
C MET A 155 2.94 9.09 10.88
N GLU A 156 4.02 9.46 11.57
CA GLU A 156 4.41 8.77 12.80
C GLU A 156 3.48 9.02 13.99
N THR A 157 2.76 10.15 13.99
CA THR A 157 1.89 10.58 15.09
C THR A 157 0.42 10.46 14.70
N ASP A 158 0.07 10.88 13.49
CA ASP A 158 -1.29 10.81 12.95
C ASP A 158 -1.27 10.36 11.48
N PRO A 159 -1.22 9.04 11.21
CA PRO A 159 -1.22 8.48 9.86
C PRO A 159 -2.41 8.94 9.02
N ILE A 160 -3.58 9.16 9.62
CA ILE A 160 -4.81 9.52 8.91
C ILE A 160 -4.71 10.97 8.43
N ALA A 161 -4.38 11.91 9.32
CA ALA A 161 -4.22 13.31 8.94
C ALA A 161 -3.06 13.51 7.95
N ALA A 162 -1.94 12.80 8.16
CA ALA A 162 -0.78 12.88 7.30
C ALA A 162 -1.08 12.39 5.87
N MET A 163 -1.78 11.26 5.74
CA MET A 163 -2.21 10.75 4.44
C MET A 163 -3.23 11.70 3.79
N ALA A 164 -4.24 12.15 4.54
CA ALA A 164 -5.25 13.09 4.04
C ALA A 164 -4.60 14.37 3.49
N GLN A 165 -3.67 14.97 4.25
CA GLN A 165 -2.95 16.17 3.81
C GLN A 165 -2.09 15.91 2.56
N THR A 166 -1.41 14.76 2.50
CA THR A 166 -0.60 14.37 1.34
C THR A 166 -1.43 14.28 0.07
N LEU A 167 -2.57 13.59 0.12
CA LEU A 167 -3.47 13.47 -1.03
C LEU A 167 -4.09 14.80 -1.41
N SER A 168 -4.50 15.62 -0.44
CA SER A 168 -5.03 16.97 -0.70
C SER A 168 -4.02 17.86 -1.42
N ASP A 169 -2.75 17.83 -1.03
CA ASP A 169 -1.69 18.60 -1.69
C ASP A 169 -1.43 18.09 -3.12
N ILE A 170 -1.43 16.77 -3.34
CA ILE A 170 -1.30 16.17 -4.68
C ILE A 170 -2.49 16.53 -5.59
N VAL A 171 -3.72 16.48 -5.07
CA VAL A 171 -4.93 16.89 -5.80
C VAL A 171 -4.86 18.37 -6.19
N ALA A 172 -4.35 19.23 -5.31
CA ALA A 172 -4.18 20.65 -5.61
C ALA A 172 -3.18 20.88 -6.75
N LEU A 173 -2.10 20.10 -6.85
CA LEU A 173 -1.16 20.17 -7.98
C LEU A 173 -1.80 19.72 -9.30
N ASN A 174 -2.69 18.73 -9.27
CA ASN A 174 -3.38 18.24 -10.46
C ASN A 174 -4.42 19.24 -11.00
N ALA A 175 -5.02 20.05 -10.12
CA ALA A 175 -5.99 21.06 -10.50
C ALA A 175 -5.43 22.08 -11.52
N ASP A 176 -4.10 22.26 -11.56
CA ASP A 176 -3.42 23.19 -12.46
C ASP A 176 -3.13 22.60 -13.86
N LEU A 177 -3.30 21.29 -14.06
CA LEU A 177 -2.95 20.61 -15.33
C LEU A 177 -4.13 20.06 -16.11
N ASP A 178 -5.13 19.49 -15.42
CA ASP A 178 -6.43 19.08 -15.95
C ASP A 178 -7.32 18.67 -14.78
N HIS A 179 -8.55 19.17 -14.70
CA HIS A 179 -9.44 18.94 -13.55
C HIS A 179 -9.81 17.46 -13.35
N ASN A 180 -9.61 16.61 -14.37
CA ASN A 180 -10.08 15.23 -14.41
C ASN A 180 -9.00 14.14 -14.24
N GLU A 181 -7.74 14.48 -13.97
CA GLU A 181 -6.73 13.43 -13.72
C GLU A 181 -7.11 12.58 -12.48
N PRO A 182 -7.13 11.24 -12.61
CA PRO A 182 -7.52 10.34 -11.53
C PRO A 182 -6.43 10.28 -10.46
N LEU A 183 -6.85 10.01 -9.24
CA LEU A 183 -5.94 9.66 -8.14
C LEU A 183 -6.55 8.47 -7.42
N GLU A 184 -5.91 7.33 -7.49
CA GLU A 184 -6.41 6.07 -6.94
C GLU A 184 -5.53 5.61 -5.80
N LEU A 185 -6.14 5.23 -4.67
CA LEU A 185 -5.42 4.79 -3.48
C LEU A 185 -6.10 3.58 -2.82
N ALA A 186 -5.42 2.44 -2.89
CA ALA A 186 -5.55 1.34 -1.95
C ALA A 186 -4.18 1.12 -1.30
N ALA A 187 -4.02 1.56 -0.06
CA ALA A 187 -2.71 1.57 0.60
C ALA A 187 -2.75 0.95 1.99
N VAL A 188 -1.63 0.35 2.40
CA VAL A 188 -1.44 -0.14 3.76
C VAL A 188 -0.19 0.51 4.34
N HIS A 189 -0.34 1.12 5.51
CA HIS A 189 0.73 1.60 6.36
C HIS A 189 0.76 0.79 7.65
N THR A 190 1.95 0.54 8.20
CA THR A 190 2.09 -0.07 9.51
C THR A 190 3.42 0.32 10.16
N ASP A 191 3.47 0.27 11.48
CA ASP A 191 4.65 0.57 12.29
C ASP A 191 5.16 -0.61 13.14
N GLY A 192 4.59 -1.79 12.93
CA GLY A 192 4.92 -3.01 13.68
C GLY A 192 3.96 -3.31 14.82
N GLU A 193 3.14 -2.35 15.23
CA GLU A 193 2.15 -2.52 16.30
C GLU A 193 0.73 -2.29 15.78
N SER A 194 0.53 -1.24 14.99
CA SER A 194 -0.74 -0.87 14.38
C SER A 194 -0.67 -0.95 12.85
N LEU A 195 -1.85 -1.07 12.23
CA LEU A 195 -2.00 -1.12 10.78
C LEU A 195 -3.12 -0.17 10.33
N TRP A 196 -2.85 0.59 9.28
CA TRP A 196 -3.81 1.47 8.64
C TRP A 196 -3.99 1.05 7.19
N ALA A 197 -5.23 0.79 6.77
CA ALA A 197 -5.55 0.49 5.38
C ALA A 197 -6.48 1.56 4.81
N PHE A 198 -6.04 2.27 3.78
CA PHE A 198 -6.77 3.38 3.15
C PHE A 198 -7.37 2.92 1.83
N ARG A 199 -8.65 3.22 1.61
CA ARG A 199 -9.32 3.04 0.32
C ARG A 199 -10.00 4.34 -0.09
N TRP A 200 -9.51 4.97 -1.15
CA TRP A 200 -9.97 6.27 -1.62
C TRP A 200 -9.64 6.49 -3.08
N ALA A 201 -10.47 7.25 -3.79
CA ALA A 201 -10.14 7.74 -5.11
C ALA A 201 -10.74 9.12 -5.40
N ARG A 202 -10.16 9.79 -6.40
CA ARG A 202 -10.74 10.97 -7.04
C ARG A 202 -10.89 10.69 -8.53
N HIS A 203 -12.08 11.01 -9.05
CA HIS A 203 -12.44 10.91 -10.47
C HIS A 203 -12.27 9.51 -11.09
N HIS A 204 -12.28 8.49 -10.25
CA HIS A 204 -12.28 7.09 -10.63
C HIS A 204 -12.79 6.23 -9.48
N ILE A 205 -12.96 4.93 -9.71
CA ILE A 205 -13.24 3.94 -8.68
C ILE A 205 -11.94 3.55 -7.97
N ALA A 206 -11.92 3.60 -6.64
CA ALA A 206 -10.78 3.15 -5.84
C ALA A 206 -10.52 1.65 -6.01
N PRO A 207 -9.24 1.22 -6.12
CA PRO A 207 -8.88 -0.19 -6.14
C PRO A 207 -9.49 -0.93 -4.94
N THR A 208 -9.84 -2.19 -5.14
CA THR A 208 -10.50 -2.99 -4.11
C THR A 208 -9.57 -3.27 -2.93
N LEU A 209 -10.17 -3.28 -1.75
CA LEU A 209 -9.61 -3.82 -0.53
C LEU A 209 -10.70 -4.59 0.20
N TYR A 210 -10.29 -5.68 0.84
CA TYR A 210 -11.11 -6.52 1.69
C TYR A 210 -10.41 -6.72 3.02
N HIS A 211 -11.19 -6.96 4.06
CA HIS A 211 -10.70 -7.37 5.36
C HIS A 211 -11.39 -8.64 5.84
N ARG A 212 -10.69 -9.40 6.67
CA ARG A 212 -11.21 -10.61 7.31
C ARG A 212 -10.54 -10.81 8.68
N ALA A 213 -11.31 -11.28 9.66
CA ALA A 213 -10.75 -11.76 10.92
C ALA A 213 -10.07 -13.13 10.70
N PHE A 214 -8.85 -13.32 11.21
CA PHE A 214 -8.11 -14.57 11.08
C PHE A 214 -7.52 -14.98 12.43
N GLY A 215 -8.16 -15.96 13.09
CA GLY A 215 -7.87 -16.25 14.50
C GLY A 215 -8.16 -15.03 15.36
N SER A 216 -7.18 -14.57 16.14
CA SER A 216 -7.23 -13.31 16.90
C SER A 216 -6.70 -12.09 16.12
N GLY A 217 -6.32 -12.27 14.85
CA GLY A 217 -5.76 -11.21 14.00
C GLY A 217 -6.72 -10.74 12.91
N VAL A 218 -6.19 -9.85 12.07
CA VAL A 218 -6.87 -9.27 10.91
C VAL A 218 -5.99 -9.43 9.68
N VAL A 219 -6.60 -9.79 8.56
CA VAL A 219 -5.97 -9.73 7.24
C VAL A 219 -6.65 -8.65 6.41
N ILE A 220 -5.85 -7.85 5.71
CA ILE A 220 -6.26 -6.94 4.65
C ILE A 220 -5.71 -7.47 3.33
N ALA A 221 -6.53 -7.51 2.28
CA ALA A 221 -6.14 -8.01 0.97
C ALA A 221 -6.79 -7.21 -0.17
N SER A 222 -6.16 -7.18 -1.35
CA SER A 222 -6.79 -6.59 -2.54
C SER A 222 -8.00 -7.37 -3.03
N GLU A 223 -7.98 -8.70 -2.90
CA GLU A 223 -9.08 -9.57 -3.31
C GLU A 223 -9.11 -10.84 -2.42
N PRO A 224 -10.29 -11.44 -2.15
CA PRO A 224 -10.40 -12.70 -1.42
C PRO A 224 -9.61 -13.82 -2.09
N TYR A 225 -8.73 -14.48 -1.33
CA TYR A 225 -7.77 -15.45 -1.86
C TYR A 225 -8.01 -16.91 -1.47
N ASP A 226 -9.15 -17.20 -0.83
CA ASP A 226 -9.58 -18.54 -0.45
C ASP A 226 -11.10 -18.69 -0.55
N ASP A 227 -11.58 -19.92 -0.34
CA ASP A 227 -12.98 -20.31 -0.57
C ASP A 227 -13.92 -19.83 0.55
N GLN A 228 -13.40 -19.17 1.59
CA GLN A 228 -14.17 -18.60 2.69
C GLN A 228 -14.76 -17.23 2.33
N HIS A 229 -15.35 -17.11 1.14
CA HIS A 229 -15.85 -15.85 0.61
C HIS A 229 -16.79 -15.08 1.55
N SER A 230 -17.58 -15.78 2.37
CA SER A 230 -18.50 -15.17 3.34
C SER A 230 -17.82 -14.46 4.51
N GLU A 231 -16.53 -14.74 4.76
CA GLU A 231 -15.75 -14.11 5.83
C GLU A 231 -14.99 -12.86 5.35
N TRP A 232 -14.96 -12.64 4.03
CA TRP A 232 -14.33 -11.46 3.44
C TRP A 232 -15.32 -10.31 3.32
N HIS A 233 -14.97 -9.18 3.90
CA HIS A 233 -15.78 -7.97 3.86
C HIS A 233 -15.07 -6.91 3.02
N ALA A 234 -15.78 -6.35 2.04
CA ALA A 234 -15.24 -5.27 1.23
C ALA A 234 -15.07 -4.01 2.10
N VAL A 235 -13.88 -3.41 2.03
CA VAL A 235 -13.61 -2.10 2.66
C VAL A 235 -14.39 -1.04 1.89
N PRO A 236 -15.24 -0.22 2.52
CA PRO A 236 -15.95 0.85 1.82
C PRO A 236 -15.00 1.82 1.11
N GLU A 237 -15.43 2.41 0.00
CA GLU A 237 -14.71 3.54 -0.58
C GLU A 237 -14.77 4.74 0.37
N ASP A 238 -13.81 5.67 0.24
CA ASP A 238 -13.63 6.82 1.13
C ASP A 238 -13.54 6.44 2.61
N SER A 239 -12.80 5.38 2.91
CA SER A 239 -12.64 4.89 4.28
C SER A 239 -11.20 4.50 4.62
N VAL A 240 -10.95 4.45 5.93
CA VAL A 240 -9.72 3.92 6.51
C VAL A 240 -10.08 2.87 7.55
N ILE A 241 -9.35 1.76 7.51
CA ILE A 241 -9.32 0.77 8.59
C ILE A 241 -8.14 1.08 9.50
N VAL A 242 -8.37 1.03 10.80
CA VAL A 242 -7.31 1.03 11.81
C VAL A 242 -7.38 -0.27 12.60
N VAL A 243 -6.28 -1.02 12.58
CA VAL A 243 -6.07 -2.16 13.48
C VAL A 243 -5.10 -1.71 14.56
N ARG A 244 -5.56 -1.69 15.81
CA ARG A 244 -4.80 -1.25 16.98
C ARG A 244 -3.90 -2.39 17.52
N PRO A 245 -2.99 -2.11 18.47
CA PRO A 245 -2.10 -3.14 19.03
C PRO A 245 -2.86 -4.28 19.73
N ASP A 246 -4.04 -4.00 20.29
CA ASP A 246 -4.94 -4.98 20.90
C ASP A 246 -5.76 -5.80 19.89
N ARG A 247 -5.49 -5.63 18.59
CA ARG A 247 -6.17 -6.25 17.45
C ARG A 247 -7.63 -5.82 17.26
N SER A 248 -8.09 -4.81 18.00
CA SER A 248 -9.35 -4.16 17.68
C SER A 248 -9.25 -3.49 16.31
N MET A 249 -10.32 -3.60 15.53
CA MET A 249 -10.42 -3.05 14.19
C MET A 249 -11.59 -2.07 14.13
N GLU A 250 -11.31 -0.87 13.65
CA GLU A 250 -12.30 0.18 13.40
C GLU A 250 -12.24 0.60 11.94
N ILE A 251 -13.40 0.96 11.38
CA ILE A 251 -13.53 1.53 10.04
C ILE A 251 -14.17 2.90 10.20
N SER A 252 -13.54 3.92 9.64
CA SER A 252 -14.04 5.30 9.69
C SER A 252 -13.95 5.97 8.32
N PRO A 253 -14.77 6.99 8.05
CA PRO A 253 -14.64 7.80 6.84
C PRO A 253 -13.23 8.41 6.70
N PHE A 254 -12.71 8.40 5.47
CA PHE A 254 -11.44 9.00 5.09
C PHE A 254 -11.67 9.98 3.95
N LEU A 255 -11.68 11.27 4.29
CA LEU A 255 -12.00 12.35 3.37
C LEU A 255 -10.84 13.35 3.33
N PRO A 256 -9.87 13.19 2.42
CA PRO A 256 -8.87 14.21 2.12
C PRO A 256 -9.57 15.55 1.84
N ARG A 257 -9.37 16.54 2.72
CA ARG A 257 -10.05 17.84 2.61
C ARG A 257 -9.67 18.49 1.30
N GLN A 258 -10.63 18.76 0.42
CA GLN A 258 -10.39 19.67 -0.70
C GLN A 258 -10.16 21.06 -0.09
N ARG A 259 -8.98 21.65 -0.27
CA ARG A 259 -8.79 23.08 0.02
C ARG A 259 -9.85 23.83 -0.80
N PRO A 260 -10.62 24.76 -0.22
CA PRO A 260 -11.44 25.64 -1.04
C PRO A 260 -10.52 26.33 -2.05
N ALA A 261 -10.90 26.28 -3.33
CA ALA A 261 -10.17 26.93 -4.40
C ALA A 261 -9.80 28.34 -3.94
N ARG A 262 -8.52 28.71 -4.03
CA ARG A 262 -8.10 30.09 -3.77
C ARG A 262 -8.97 30.95 -4.68
N THR A 263 -9.86 31.75 -4.08
CA THR A 263 -10.51 32.83 -4.80
C THR A 263 -9.39 33.66 -5.40
N ALA A 264 -9.33 33.68 -6.73
CA ALA A 264 -8.36 34.49 -7.45
C ALA A 264 -8.62 35.95 -7.05
N SER A 265 -7.79 36.48 -6.14
CA SER A 265 -7.74 37.90 -5.88
C SER A 265 -6.91 38.55 -6.97
N ARG A 266 -7.58 39.00 -8.04
CA ARG A 266 -7.41 40.31 -8.71
C ARG A 266 -8.20 40.34 -10.00
#